data_AF-A0A026WF46-F1
#
_entry.id   AF-A0A026WF46-F1
#
_cell.length_a   1.000
_cell.length_b   1.000
_cell.length_c   1.000
_cell.angle_alpha   90.00
_cell.angle_beta   90.00
_cell.angle_gamma   90.00
#
_symmetry.space_group_name_H-M   'P 1'
#
loop_
_entity.id
_entity.type
_entity.pdbx_description
1 polymer ?
#
loop_
_entity_poly.entity_id
_entity_poly.type
_entity_poly.pdbx_seq_one_letter_code
_entity_poly.pdbx_strand_id
1 'polypeptide(L)'
;MHSGVIIVEIAAYIAACIFNNGMTSILQIMSIVGISLGPNAHQYAAREDDRRIEQVEARAQEQTKEARIRRRQQNLDDIGIA
;
A
#
# COMPACT_ATOMS: atom_id res chain seq x y z
N MET A 1 -7.42 5.55 -32.06
CA MET A 1 -6.42 5.73 -30.98
C MET A 1 -6.98 5.04 -29.75
N HIS A 2 -6.60 3.77 -29.52
CA HIS A 2 -7.14 2.90 -28.44
C HIS A 2 -6.15 2.74 -27.27
N SER A 3 -5.19 3.67 -27.12
CA SER A 3 -4.12 3.57 -26.13
C SER A 3 -4.59 3.59 -24.68
N GLY A 4 -5.76 4.19 -24.40
CA GLY A 4 -6.29 4.29 -23.04
C GLY A 4 -6.59 2.94 -22.38
N VAL A 5 -7.19 2.01 -23.12
CA VAL A 5 -7.54 0.68 -22.58
C VAL A 5 -6.29 -0.10 -22.22
N ILE A 6 -5.28 -0.10 -23.10
CA ILE A 6 -4.02 -0.81 -22.88
C ILE A 6 -3.26 -0.24 -21.67
N ILE A 7 -3.20 1.09 -21.54
CA ILE A 7 -2.52 1.74 -20.40
C ILE A 7 -3.20 1.38 -19.08
N VAL A 8 -4.53 1.44 -19.03
CA VAL A 8 -5.30 1.10 -17.83
C VAL A 8 -5.13 -0.37 -17.47
N GLU A 9 -5.14 -1.26 -18.45
CA GLU A 9 -4.94 -2.70 -18.24
C GLU A 9 -3.55 -3.00 -17.66
N ILE A 10 -2.49 -2.41 -18.22
CA ILE A 10 -1.12 -2.55 -17.68
C ILE A 10 -1.05 -2.02 -16.25
N ALA A 11 -1.65 -0.85 -15.97
CA ALA A 11 -1.68 -0.27 -14.63
C ALA A 11 -2.42 -1.17 -13.63
N ALA A 12 -3.53 -1.79 -14.05
CA ALA A 12 -4.28 -2.72 -13.22
C ALA A 12 -3.47 -3.98 -12.88
N TYR A 13 -2.77 -4.58 -13.86
CA TYR A 13 -1.88 -5.71 -13.59
C TYR A 13 -0.73 -5.33 -12.66
N ILE A 14 -0.10 -4.17 -12.87
CA ILE A 14 0.95 -3.66 -11.97
C ILE A 14 0.42 -3.49 -10.54
N ALA A 15 -0.75 -2.89 -10.37
CA ALA A 15 -1.38 -2.71 -9.06
C ALA A 15 -1.66 -4.05 -8.37
N ALA A 16 -2.16 -5.05 -9.11
CA ALA A 16 -2.39 -6.39 -8.59
C ALA A 16 -1.08 -7.08 -8.16
N CYS A 17 0.00 -6.92 -8.94
CA CYS A 17 1.31 -7.44 -8.59
C CYS A 17 1.85 -6.79 -7.30
N ILE A 18 1.78 -5.46 -7.16
CA ILE A 18 2.22 -4.75 -5.95
C ILE A 18 1.41 -5.23 -4.73
N PHE A 19 0.09 -5.37 -4.89
CA PHE A 19 -0.79 -5.78 -3.80
C PHE A 19 -0.47 -7.20 -3.30
N ASN A 20 -0.28 -8.14 -4.22
CA ASN A 20 -0.07 -9.56 -3.88
C ASN A 20 1.38 -9.90 -3.51
N ASN A 21 2.36 -9.27 -4.18
CA ASN A 21 3.76 -9.69 -4.15
C ASN A 21 4.71 -8.57 -3.68
N GLY A 22 4.19 -7.37 -3.41
CA GLY A 22 4.99 -6.24 -2.97
C GLY A 22 5.83 -5.58 -4.07
N MET A 23 6.70 -4.66 -3.69
CA MET A 23 7.53 -3.86 -4.61
C MET A 23 8.56 -4.69 -5.38
N THR A 24 8.86 -5.91 -4.92
CA THR A 24 9.72 -6.84 -5.65
C THR A 24 9.18 -7.16 -7.05
N SER A 25 7.85 -7.20 -7.22
CA SER A 25 7.26 -7.44 -8.54
C SER A 25 7.53 -6.30 -9.53
N ILE A 26 7.64 -5.05 -9.04
CA ILE A 26 8.01 -3.91 -9.89
C ILE A 26 9.43 -4.04 -10.40
N LEU A 27 10.36 -4.48 -9.55
CA LEU A 27 11.75 -4.70 -9.96
C LEU A 27 11.84 -5.75 -11.07
N GLN A 28 11.06 -6.83 -10.96
CA GLN A 28 10.95 -7.87 -11.99
C GLN A 28 10.37 -7.33 -13.29
N ILE A 29 9.27 -6.57 -13.22
CA ILE A 29 8.65 -5.95 -14.40
C ILE A 29 9.64 -5.02 -15.10
N MET A 30 10.33 -4.14 -14.35
CA MET A 30 11.35 -3.24 -14.88
C MET A 30 12.45 -4.01 -15.61
N SER A 31 12.97 -5.09 -15.01
CA SER A 31 13.97 -5.95 -15.66
C SER A 31 13.44 -6.60 -16.95
N ILE A 32 12.19 -7.08 -16.96
CA ILE A 32 11.57 -7.74 -18.13
C ILE A 32 11.40 -6.76 -19.30
N VAL A 33 11.04 -5.50 -19.01
CA VAL A 33 10.87 -4.46 -20.04
C VAL A 33 12.16 -3.73 -20.41
N GLY A 34 13.31 -4.20 -19.91
CA GLY A 34 14.63 -3.64 -20.24
C GLY A 34 14.99 -2.34 -19.50
N ILE A 35 14.32 -2.04 -18.39
CA ILE A 35 14.69 -0.92 -17.51
C ILE A 35 15.73 -1.41 -16.51
N SER A 36 16.90 -0.77 -16.52
CA SER A 36 18.00 -1.08 -15.60
C SER A 36 17.65 -0.73 -14.15
N LEU A 37 17.96 -1.63 -13.23
CA LEU A 37 17.83 -1.38 -11.80
C LEU A 37 19.07 -0.67 -11.25
N GLY A 38 18.85 0.31 -10.38
CA GLY A 38 19.93 0.94 -9.63
C GLY A 38 20.50 0.00 -8.56
N PRO A 39 21.72 0.26 -8.04
CA PRO A 39 22.39 -0.61 -7.08
C PRO A 39 21.61 -0.82 -5.77
N ASN A 40 20.74 0.14 -5.41
CA ASN A 40 19.94 0.11 -4.19
C ASN A 40 18.48 -0.30 -4.43
N ALA A 41 18.11 -0.76 -5.63
CA ALA A 41 16.72 -1.01 -5.99
C ALA A 41 16.05 -2.05 -5.09
N HIS A 42 16.75 -3.14 -4.76
CA HIS A 42 16.25 -4.18 -3.84
C HIS A 42 16.04 -3.64 -2.41
N GLN A 43 16.98 -2.85 -1.91
CA GLN A 43 16.86 -2.26 -0.57
C GLN A 43 15.71 -1.25 -0.50
N TYR A 44 15.52 -0.47 -1.57
CA TYR A 44 14.38 0.43 -1.68
C TYR A 44 13.05 -0.34 -1.68
N ALA A 45 12.94 -1.41 -2.49
CA ALA A 45 11.72 -2.23 -2.55
C ALA A 45 11.37 -2.84 -1.19
N ALA A 46 12.35 -3.39 -0.47
CA ALA A 46 12.15 -3.93 0.87
C ALA A 46 11.60 -2.87 1.85
N ARG A 47 12.22 -1.68 1.89
CA ARG A 47 11.77 -0.58 2.77
C ARG A 47 10.35 -0.11 2.43
N GLU A 48 10.00 -0.04 1.15
CA GLU A 48 8.66 0.35 0.74
C GLU A 48 7.61 -0.71 1.09
N ASP A 49 7.96 -1.99 1.01
CA ASP A 49 7.09 -3.07 1.47
C ASP A 49 6.90 -3.04 2.99
N ASP A 50 7.97 -2.84 3.77
CA ASP A 50 7.88 -2.67 5.23
C ASP A 50 6.95 -1.49 5.59
N ARG A 51 7.17 -0.33 4.96
CA ARG A 51 6.33 0.87 5.14
C ARG A 51 4.86 0.60 4.79
N ARG A 52 4.60 -0.17 3.73
CA ARG A 52 3.24 -0.54 3.31
C ARG A 52 2.58 -1.45 4.34
N ILE A 53 3.30 -2.43 4.88
CA ILE A 53 2.80 -3.34 5.91
C ILE A 53 2.47 -2.55 7.18
N GLU A 54 3.40 -1.73 7.68
CA GLU A 54 3.19 -0.90 8.88
C GLU A 54 1.94 -0.02 8.77
N GLN A 55 1.71 0.62 7.62
CA GLN A 55 0.52 1.44 7.40
C GLN A 55 -0.77 0.61 7.43
N VAL A 56 -0.76 -0.58 6.85
CA VAL A 56 -1.93 -1.46 6.83
C VAL A 56 -2.21 -1.99 8.24
N GLU A 57 -1.18 -2.35 8.99
CA GLU A 57 -1.30 -2.79 10.39
C GLU A 57 -1.84 -1.67 11.28
N ALA A 58 -1.32 -0.45 11.15
CA ALA A 58 -1.83 0.71 11.88
C ALA A 58 -3.32 0.95 11.59
N ARG A 59 -3.72 0.91 10.32
CA ARG A 59 -5.14 1.02 9.93
C ARG A 59 -5.97 -0.14 10.48
N ALA A 60 -5.48 -1.36 10.42
CA ALA A 60 -6.17 -2.53 10.96
C ALA A 60 -6.40 -2.36 12.47
N GLN A 61 -5.39 -1.88 13.19
CA GLN A 61 -5.47 -1.62 14.62
C GLN A 61 -6.51 -0.54 14.97
N GLU A 62 -6.56 0.54 14.20
CA GLU A 62 -7.61 1.55 14.35
C GLU A 62 -9.00 0.97 14.09
N GLN A 63 -9.15 0.02 13.16
CA GLN A 63 -10.42 -0.59 12.83
C GLN A 63 -10.90 -1.63 13.86
N THR A 64 -10.10 -1.96 14.87
CA THR A 64 -10.52 -2.87 15.95
C THR A 64 -11.71 -2.32 16.74
N LYS A 65 -12.49 -3.24 17.33
CA LYS A 65 -13.63 -2.88 18.19
C LYS A 65 -13.19 -1.98 19.35
N GLU A 66 -12.05 -2.29 19.97
CA GLU A 66 -11.51 -1.53 21.09
C GLU A 66 -11.14 -0.11 20.69
N ALA A 67 -10.45 0.07 19.57
CA ALA A 67 -10.12 1.39 19.04
C ALA A 67 -11.38 2.18 18.65
N ARG A 68 -12.43 1.52 18.14
CA ARG A 68 -13.73 2.17 17.87
C ARG A 68 -14.44 2.60 19.15
N ILE A 69 -14.44 1.77 20.20
CA ILE A 69 -15.02 2.13 21.50
C ILE A 69 -14.26 3.29 22.11
N ARG A 70 -12.92 3.25 22.11
CA ARG A 70 -12.08 4.35 22.60
C ARG A 70 -12.37 5.66 21.90
N ARG A 71 -12.46 5.66 20.56
CA ARG A 71 -12.83 6.85 19.77
C ARG A 71 -14.23 7.35 20.10
N ARG A 72 -15.20 6.46 20.31
CA ARG A 72 -16.55 6.85 20.72
C ARG A 72 -16.55 7.50 22.11
N GLN A 73 -15.80 6.96 23.06
CA GLN A 73 -15.69 7.54 24.40
C GLN A 73 -15.05 8.93 24.35
N GLN A 74 -13.93 9.08 23.63
CA GLN A 74 -13.28 10.38 23.42
C GLN A 74 -14.26 11.42 22.85
N ASN A 75 -15.05 11.04 21.84
CA ASN A 75 -16.06 11.94 21.28
C ASN A 75 -17.17 12.31 22.30
N LEU A 76 -17.54 11.41 23.22
CA LEU A 76 -18.51 11.72 24.27
C LEU A 76 -17.92 12.67 25.32
N ASP A 77 -16.65 12.45 25.69
CA ASP A 77 -15.89 13.31 26.60
C ASP A 77 -15.76 14.73 26.00
N ASP A 78 -15.42 14.83 24.72
CA ASP A 78 -15.24 16.11 24.00
C ASP A 78 -16.54 16.93 23.90
N ILE A 79 -17.70 16.26 23.85
CA ILE A 79 -19.03 16.91 23.80
C ILE A 79 -19.57 17.18 25.23
N GLY A 80 -18.88 16.71 26.28
CA GLY A 80 -19.28 16.90 27.67
C GLY A 80 -20.47 16.04 28.10
N ILE A 81 -20.66 14.89 27.45
CA ILE A 81 -21.77 13.94 27.72
C ILE A 81 -21.30 12.75 28.58
N ALA A 82 -20.00 12.70 28.90
CA ALA A 82 -19.36 11.61 29.64
C ALA A 82 -19.42 11.75 31.17
#